data_AF-A0A3D3T2T7-F1
#
_entry.id   AF-A0A3D3T2T7-F1
#
_cell.length_a   1.000
_cell.length_b   1.000
_cell.length_c   1.000
_cell.angle_alpha   90.00
_cell.angle_beta   90.00
_cell.angle_gamma   90.00
#
_symmetry.space_group_name_H-M   'P 1'
#
loop_
_entity.id
_entity.type
_entity.pdbx_description
1 polymer ?
#
loop_
_entity_poly.entity_id
_entity_poly.type
_entity_poly.pdbx_seq_one_letter_code
_entity_poly.pdbx_strand_id
1 'polypeptide(L)'
;MTTQQNIFRVRRNYNRWVANETLEDYALRFTAKSARRWSAARVSHTALGAISFLALEAIGGAITLSYGFTNTALAIAVVGLIIFATGLPISYYATKYGVDVDLLTRGSGFGYIGSTITSLIYASFTFIFFALEAAILALALQHLFSVPLSLGYLLSSFVVIPIVTHGITLISRFQLWTQPLWIVLQLLPFIYIGAKDISAVEDWTHFSGVDASEGAGFNLLLFGAASAVIFSLIAQIG
;
A
#
# COMPACT_ATOMS: atom_id res chain seq x y z
N MET A 1 -30.06 -50.16 -10.28
CA MET A 1 -30.20 -49.86 -8.83
C MET A 1 -29.40 -48.60 -8.54
N THR A 2 -30.07 -47.46 -8.48
CA THR A 2 -29.46 -46.16 -8.14
C THR A 2 -29.37 -46.06 -6.62
N THR A 3 -28.17 -46.09 -6.07
CA THR A 3 -27.91 -45.91 -4.64
C THR A 3 -28.17 -44.45 -4.27
N GLN A 4 -29.32 -44.18 -3.64
CA GLN A 4 -29.56 -42.91 -2.96
C GLN A 4 -28.56 -42.77 -1.82
N GLN A 5 -27.55 -41.91 -2.00
CA GLN A 5 -26.66 -41.51 -0.92
C GLN A 5 -27.45 -40.62 0.06
N ASN A 6 -27.78 -41.14 1.22
CA ASN A 6 -28.37 -40.37 2.31
C ASN A 6 -27.34 -39.37 2.85
N ILE A 7 -27.50 -38.10 2.50
CA ILE A 7 -26.64 -37.01 2.94
C ILE A 7 -26.99 -36.68 4.40
N PHE A 8 -26.12 -37.09 5.32
CA PHE A 8 -26.25 -36.79 6.75
C PHE A 8 -26.30 -35.26 7.02
N ARG A 9 -27.24 -34.83 7.86
CA ARG A 9 -27.48 -33.42 8.24
C ARG A 9 -26.21 -32.70 8.74
N VAL A 10 -25.30 -33.41 9.40
CA VAL A 10 -24.03 -32.86 9.91
C VAL A 10 -23.12 -32.39 8.78
N ARG A 11 -23.04 -33.14 7.67
CA ARG A 11 -22.29 -32.71 6.47
C ARG A 11 -22.92 -31.47 5.83
N ARG A 12 -24.23 -31.28 5.92
CA ARG A 12 -24.93 -30.09 5.38
C ARG A 12 -24.64 -28.81 6.18
N ASN A 13 -24.38 -28.94 7.49
CA ASN A 13 -23.95 -27.81 8.31
C ASN A 13 -22.46 -27.51 8.12
N TYR A 14 -21.60 -28.54 8.03
CA TYR A 14 -20.19 -28.35 7.66
C TYR A 14 -20.08 -27.69 6.27
N ASN A 15 -20.85 -28.18 5.30
CA ASN A 15 -20.96 -27.55 3.99
C ASN A 15 -21.68 -26.21 4.00
N ARG A 16 -22.40 -25.78 5.03
CA ARG A 16 -22.96 -24.41 5.10
C ARG A 16 -21.97 -23.41 5.66
N TRP A 17 -21.10 -23.84 6.57
CA TRP A 17 -19.94 -23.06 6.99
C TRP A 17 -18.85 -23.02 5.91
N VAL A 18 -18.72 -24.09 5.12
CA VAL A 18 -17.83 -24.18 3.95
C VAL A 18 -18.44 -23.58 2.66
N ALA A 19 -19.78 -23.59 2.50
CA ALA A 19 -20.49 -22.90 1.40
C ALA A 19 -20.95 -21.49 1.76
N ASN A 20 -20.55 -20.98 2.94
CA ASN A 20 -20.26 -19.56 3.06
C ASN A 20 -18.92 -19.31 2.35
N GLU A 21 -18.93 -19.50 1.04
CA GLU A 21 -17.93 -19.05 0.06
C GLU A 21 -17.91 -17.51 -0.04
N THR A 22 -18.18 -16.83 1.08
CA THR A 22 -18.12 -15.39 1.29
C THR A 22 -16.86 -14.97 2.05
N LEU A 23 -16.04 -15.92 2.47
CA LEU A 23 -14.64 -15.65 2.81
C LEU A 23 -13.82 -15.91 1.57
N GLU A 24 -13.29 -14.84 1.00
CA GLU A 24 -12.43 -14.78 -0.18
C GLU A 24 -11.11 -15.52 0.07
N ASP A 25 -11.17 -16.84 0.24
CA ASP A 25 -10.01 -17.73 0.44
C ASP A 25 -9.33 -18.02 -0.91
N TYR A 26 -8.91 -16.94 -1.58
CA TYR A 26 -8.03 -16.99 -2.75
C TYR A 26 -6.56 -16.82 -2.38
N ALA A 27 -6.24 -16.52 -1.12
CA ALA A 27 -4.85 -16.39 -0.64
C ALA A 27 -4.08 -17.73 -0.67
N LEU A 28 -4.79 -18.87 -0.63
CA LEU A 28 -4.17 -20.20 -0.62
C LEU A 28 -4.39 -21.01 -1.91
N ARG A 29 -5.09 -20.45 -2.91
CA ARG A 29 -5.48 -21.17 -4.16
C ARG A 29 -5.44 -20.25 -5.37
N PHE A 30 -5.24 -20.85 -6.55
CA PHE A 30 -5.36 -20.11 -7.81
C PHE A 30 -6.70 -19.36 -7.91
N THR A 31 -6.66 -18.13 -8.43
CA THR A 31 -7.89 -17.35 -8.63
C THR A 31 -8.78 -18.01 -9.69
N ALA A 32 -9.98 -18.44 -9.28
CA ALA A 32 -10.93 -19.09 -10.19
C ALA A 32 -11.31 -18.18 -11.36
N LYS A 33 -11.44 -18.74 -12.58
CA LYS A 33 -11.82 -17.97 -13.78
C LYS A 33 -13.16 -17.24 -13.61
N SER A 34 -14.09 -17.80 -12.84
CA SER A 34 -15.40 -17.20 -12.53
C SER A 34 -15.30 -15.92 -11.68
N ALA A 35 -14.20 -15.73 -10.92
CA ALA A 35 -13.97 -14.53 -10.13
C ALA A 35 -13.39 -13.36 -10.94
N ARG A 36 -12.92 -13.59 -12.19
CA ARG A 36 -12.33 -12.58 -13.10
C ARG A 36 -13.40 -11.75 -13.81
N ARG A 37 -14.28 -11.09 -13.05
CA ARG A 37 -15.46 -10.37 -13.54
C ARG A 37 -15.31 -8.84 -13.61
N TRP A 38 -14.19 -8.31 -13.13
CA TRP A 38 -13.98 -6.87 -12.97
C TRP A 38 -13.20 -6.30 -14.17
N SER A 39 -13.60 -5.12 -14.65
CA SER A 39 -12.89 -4.43 -15.73
C SER A 39 -11.53 -3.91 -15.27
N ALA A 40 -10.58 -3.78 -16.20
CA ALA A 40 -9.25 -3.25 -15.91
C ALA A 40 -9.32 -1.88 -15.19
N ALA A 41 -10.19 -0.97 -15.66
CA ALA A 41 -10.38 0.33 -15.03
C ALA A 41 -10.82 0.25 -13.56
N ARG A 42 -11.73 -0.68 -13.22
CA ARG A 42 -12.18 -0.86 -11.84
C ARG A 42 -11.07 -1.45 -10.96
N VAL A 43 -10.30 -2.40 -11.49
CA VAL A 43 -9.13 -2.97 -10.80
C VAL A 43 -8.07 -1.90 -10.56
N SER A 44 -7.77 -1.07 -11.57
CA SER A 44 -6.83 0.05 -11.45
C SER A 44 -7.28 1.07 -10.41
N HIS A 45 -8.55 1.45 -10.37
CA HIS A 45 -9.06 2.37 -9.35
C HIS A 45 -8.98 1.78 -7.93
N THR A 46 -9.28 0.50 -7.75
CA THR A 46 -9.10 -0.17 -6.45
C THR A 46 -7.63 -0.24 -6.04
N ALA A 47 -6.73 -0.52 -7.00
CA ALA A 47 -5.29 -0.53 -6.75
C ALA A 47 -4.75 0.86 -6.40
N LEU A 48 -5.20 1.92 -7.08
CA LEU A 48 -4.88 3.31 -6.74
C LEU A 48 -5.32 3.65 -5.32
N GLY A 49 -6.50 3.17 -4.90
CA GLY A 49 -6.95 3.33 -3.53
C GLY A 49 -6.06 2.62 -2.50
N ALA A 50 -5.60 1.41 -2.81
CA ALA A 50 -4.71 0.64 -1.92
C ALA A 50 -3.34 1.31 -1.71
N ILE A 51 -2.86 2.10 -2.67
CA ILE A 51 -1.60 2.86 -2.56
C ILE A 51 -1.79 4.30 -2.06
N SER A 52 -3.04 4.71 -1.77
CA SER A 52 -3.38 6.07 -1.31
C SER A 52 -3.26 6.19 0.22
N PHE A 53 -2.04 6.11 0.75
CA PHE A 53 -1.77 6.25 2.18
C PHE A 53 -0.69 7.31 2.47
N LEU A 54 -0.87 8.06 3.55
CA LEU A 54 -0.13 9.29 3.84
C LEU A 54 1.34 9.05 4.21
N ALA A 55 1.70 7.84 4.62
CA ALA A 55 3.05 7.49 5.00
C ALA A 55 4.03 7.61 3.83
N LEU A 56 3.64 7.31 2.59
CA LEU A 56 4.52 7.53 1.42
C LEU A 56 4.80 9.02 1.20
N GLU A 57 3.81 9.87 1.43
CA GLU A 57 3.96 11.32 1.31
C GLU A 57 4.85 11.87 2.43
N ALA A 58 4.65 11.39 3.65
CA ALA A 58 5.50 11.73 4.79
C ALA A 58 6.95 11.28 4.57
N ILE A 59 7.16 10.06 4.06
CA ILE A 59 8.49 9.56 3.68
C ILE A 59 9.10 10.44 2.59
N GLY A 60 8.35 10.75 1.52
CA GLY A 60 8.78 11.62 0.43
C GLY A 60 9.18 13.03 0.90
N GLY A 61 8.40 13.60 1.81
CA GLY A 61 8.72 14.88 2.46
C GLY A 61 9.97 14.78 3.33
N ALA A 62 10.10 13.73 4.14
CA ALA A 62 11.24 13.51 5.01
C ALA A 62 12.56 13.37 4.23
N ILE A 63 12.57 12.55 3.17
CA ILE A 63 13.77 12.40 2.34
C ILE A 63 14.09 13.70 1.56
N THR A 64 13.08 14.48 1.17
CA THR A 64 13.30 15.81 0.55
C THR A 64 13.95 16.76 1.56
N LEU A 65 13.47 16.77 2.81
CA LEU A 65 14.05 17.57 3.89
C LEU A 65 15.49 17.15 4.20
N SER A 66 15.79 15.85 4.20
CA SER A 66 17.12 15.33 4.52
C SER A 66 18.13 15.45 3.38
N TYR A 67 17.70 15.23 2.13
CA TYR A 67 18.62 15.05 0.98
C TYR A 67 18.46 16.11 -0.12
N GLY A 68 17.52 17.04 0.04
CA GLY A 68 17.22 18.08 -0.93
C GLY A 68 16.34 17.62 -2.09
N PHE A 69 15.80 18.59 -2.82
CA PHE A 69 14.88 18.36 -3.93
C PHE A 69 15.54 17.59 -5.08
N THR A 70 16.68 18.08 -5.59
CA THR A 70 17.35 17.49 -6.77
C THR A 70 17.67 16.01 -6.58
N ASN A 71 18.27 15.64 -5.45
CA ASN A 71 18.65 14.26 -5.18
C ASN A 71 17.43 13.36 -5.00
N THR A 72 16.43 13.86 -4.27
CA THR A 72 15.19 13.12 -4.00
C THR A 72 14.36 12.90 -5.26
N ALA A 73 14.15 13.94 -6.07
CA ALA A 73 13.38 13.84 -7.31
C ALA A 73 14.02 12.84 -8.29
N LEU A 74 15.35 12.89 -8.44
CA LEU A 74 16.08 11.92 -9.24
C LEU A 74 15.98 10.50 -8.67
N ALA A 75 16.11 10.34 -7.35
CA ALA A 75 16.01 9.03 -6.70
C ALA A 75 14.60 8.44 -6.89
N ILE A 76 13.55 9.23 -6.71
CA ILE A 76 12.16 8.81 -6.97
C ILE A 76 11.98 8.39 -8.43
N ALA A 77 12.48 9.18 -9.39
CA ALA A 77 12.35 8.87 -10.80
C ALA A 77 13.09 7.57 -11.19
N VAL A 78 14.35 7.42 -10.77
CA VAL A 78 15.19 6.26 -11.11
C VAL A 78 14.69 5.00 -10.42
N VAL A 79 14.48 5.05 -9.10
CA VAL A 79 14.05 3.88 -8.33
C VAL A 79 12.61 3.51 -8.70
N GLY A 80 11.73 4.49 -8.91
CA GLY A 80 10.37 4.26 -9.39
C GLY A 80 10.35 3.56 -10.76
N LEU A 81 11.23 3.96 -11.69
CA LEU A 81 11.38 3.27 -12.97
C LEU A 81 11.85 1.82 -12.79
N ILE A 82 12.78 1.57 -11.87
CA ILE A 82 13.27 0.22 -11.58
C ILE A 82 12.16 -0.64 -10.98
N ILE A 83 11.44 -0.14 -9.97
CA ILE A 83 10.28 -0.81 -9.35
C ILE A 83 9.21 -1.10 -10.40
N PHE A 84 8.93 -0.17 -11.31
CA PHE A 84 8.00 -0.40 -12.40
C PHE A 84 8.48 -1.48 -13.36
N ALA A 85 9.75 -1.42 -13.78
CA ALA A 85 10.35 -2.38 -14.71
C ALA A 85 10.40 -3.80 -14.12
N THR A 86 10.62 -3.94 -12.81
CA THR A 86 10.61 -5.24 -12.12
C THR A 86 9.19 -5.72 -11.81
N GLY A 87 8.28 -4.83 -11.43
CA GLY A 87 6.89 -5.15 -11.10
C GLY A 87 6.07 -5.57 -12.33
N LEU A 88 6.29 -4.93 -13.48
CA LEU A 88 5.54 -5.20 -14.71
C LEU A 88 5.54 -6.69 -15.13
N PRO A 89 6.68 -7.38 -15.27
CA PRO A 89 6.69 -8.81 -15.60
C PRO A 89 6.05 -9.67 -14.51
N ILE A 90 6.27 -9.33 -13.22
CA ILE A 90 5.70 -10.06 -12.09
C ILE A 90 4.17 -10.01 -12.16
N SER A 91 3.59 -8.82 -12.25
CA SER A 91 2.13 -8.62 -12.32
C SER A 91 1.52 -9.26 -13.57
N TYR A 92 2.21 -9.20 -14.72
CA TYR A 92 1.76 -9.83 -15.95
C TYR A 92 1.62 -11.35 -15.79
N TYR A 93 2.65 -12.02 -15.27
CA TYR A 93 2.64 -13.48 -15.10
C TYR A 93 1.72 -13.92 -13.95
N ALA A 94 1.66 -13.16 -12.86
CA ALA A 94 0.72 -13.39 -11.76
C ALA A 94 -0.72 -13.41 -12.27
N THR A 95 -1.10 -12.41 -13.07
CA THR A 95 -2.45 -12.30 -13.65
C THR A 95 -2.72 -13.38 -14.70
N LYS A 96 -1.75 -13.66 -15.58
CA LYS A 96 -1.87 -14.66 -16.65
C LYS A 96 -2.11 -16.05 -16.07
N TYR A 97 -1.33 -16.44 -15.06
CA TYR A 97 -1.42 -17.77 -14.45
C TYR A 97 -2.35 -17.83 -13.23
N GLY A 98 -2.85 -16.69 -12.73
CA GLY A 98 -3.71 -16.62 -11.56
C GLY A 98 -3.01 -17.11 -10.29
N VAL A 99 -1.72 -16.81 -10.16
CA VAL A 99 -0.86 -17.19 -9.03
C VAL A 99 -0.67 -16.01 -8.11
N ASP A 100 -0.71 -16.30 -6.82
CA ASP A 100 -0.37 -15.36 -5.75
C ASP A 100 1.14 -15.36 -5.46
N VAL A 101 1.64 -14.37 -4.73
CA VAL A 101 3.07 -14.23 -4.43
C VAL A 101 3.64 -15.43 -3.68
N ASP A 102 2.84 -16.05 -2.81
CA ASP A 102 3.20 -17.28 -2.10
C ASP A 102 3.41 -18.47 -3.06
N LEU A 103 2.65 -18.51 -4.16
CA LEU A 103 2.82 -19.54 -5.18
C LEU A 103 4.00 -19.22 -6.11
N LEU A 104 4.27 -17.94 -6.40
CA LEU A 104 5.43 -17.50 -7.17
C LEU A 104 6.74 -17.84 -6.45
N THR A 105 6.81 -17.62 -5.14
CA THR A 105 7.99 -17.93 -4.32
C THR A 105 8.22 -19.44 -4.17
N ARG A 106 7.14 -20.23 -4.06
CA ARG A 106 7.24 -21.70 -4.15
C ARG A 106 7.75 -22.14 -5.51
N GLY A 107 7.21 -21.57 -6.59
CA GLY A 107 7.56 -21.90 -7.97
C GLY A 107 8.98 -21.50 -8.38
N SER A 108 9.58 -20.51 -7.71
CA SER A 108 10.96 -20.05 -7.96
C SER A 108 12.03 -20.84 -7.20
N GLY A 109 11.65 -21.90 -6.47
CA GLY A 109 12.58 -22.84 -5.83
C GLY A 109 12.81 -22.61 -4.34
N PHE A 110 12.16 -21.62 -3.72
CA PHE A 110 12.25 -21.38 -2.28
C PHE A 110 11.42 -22.37 -1.42
N GLY A 111 10.52 -23.13 -2.06
CA GLY A 111 9.67 -24.12 -1.41
C GLY A 111 8.72 -23.52 -0.36
N TYR A 112 8.18 -24.35 0.52
CA TYR A 112 7.24 -23.90 1.56
C TYR A 112 7.88 -22.97 2.60
N ILE A 113 9.12 -23.27 3.02
CA ILE A 113 9.80 -22.48 4.06
C ILE A 113 10.09 -21.08 3.56
N GLY A 114 10.65 -20.94 2.36
CA GLY A 114 10.96 -19.63 1.84
C GLY A 114 9.71 -18.83 1.44
N SER A 115 8.63 -19.49 1.01
CA SER A 115 7.31 -18.86 0.87
C SER A 115 6.83 -18.26 2.19
N THR A 116 6.88 -19.01 3.30
CA THR A 116 6.52 -18.47 4.63
C THR A 116 7.40 -17.28 5.04
N ILE A 117 8.70 -17.33 4.75
CA ILE A 117 9.62 -16.21 5.04
C ILE A 117 9.23 -14.97 4.23
N THR A 118 8.93 -15.12 2.94
CA THR A 118 8.51 -14.00 2.10
C THR A 118 7.17 -13.41 2.55
N SER A 119 6.19 -14.24 2.91
CA SER A 119 4.92 -13.75 3.46
C SER A 119 5.13 -13.04 4.80
N LEU A 120 6.07 -13.50 5.65
CA LEU A 120 6.41 -12.83 6.90
C LEU A 120 7.04 -11.45 6.66
N ILE A 121 7.92 -11.32 5.68
CA ILE A 121 8.50 -10.03 5.28
C ILE A 121 7.38 -9.08 4.83
N TYR A 122 6.48 -9.53 3.96
CA TYR A 122 5.36 -8.74 3.47
C TYR A 122 4.40 -8.32 4.60
N ALA A 123 4.03 -9.26 5.49
CA ALA A 123 3.19 -8.98 6.64
C ALA A 123 3.85 -7.96 7.57
N SER A 124 5.15 -8.08 7.83
CA SER A 124 5.91 -7.12 8.65
C SER A 124 5.90 -5.72 8.03
N PHE A 125 6.11 -5.62 6.72
CA PHE A 125 6.03 -4.35 5.99
C PHE A 125 4.65 -3.70 6.12
N THR A 126 3.60 -4.51 6.00
CA THR A 126 2.20 -4.07 6.18
C THR A 126 1.96 -3.54 7.59
N PHE A 127 2.48 -4.21 8.63
CA PHE A 127 2.38 -3.72 10.01
C PHE A 127 3.13 -2.41 10.24
N ILE A 128 4.29 -2.23 9.61
CA ILE A 128 5.05 -0.97 9.69
C ILE A 128 4.22 0.18 9.11
N PHE A 129 3.62 0.01 7.93
CA PHE A 129 2.77 1.04 7.34
C PHE A 129 1.50 1.30 8.14
N PHE A 130 0.87 0.25 8.65
CA PHE A 130 -0.27 0.40 9.55
C PHE A 130 0.09 1.25 10.78
N ALA A 131 1.25 1.00 11.38
CA ALA A 131 1.74 1.78 12.52
C ALA A 131 2.06 3.24 12.14
N LEU A 132 2.67 3.48 10.97
CA LEU A 132 2.96 4.82 10.46
C LEU A 132 1.67 5.61 10.19
N GLU A 133 0.68 5.01 9.53
CA GLU A 133 -0.64 5.62 9.30
C GLU A 133 -1.34 5.96 10.62
N ALA A 134 -1.32 5.03 11.59
CA ALA A 134 -1.87 5.27 12.90
C ALA A 134 -1.18 6.44 13.62
N ALA A 135 0.14 6.58 13.44
CA ALA A 135 0.92 7.68 14.00
C ALA A 135 0.60 9.03 13.34
N ILE A 136 0.48 9.06 12.01
CA ILE A 136 0.07 10.27 11.26
C ILE A 136 -1.33 10.71 11.68
N LEU A 137 -2.28 9.77 11.78
CA LEU A 137 -3.63 10.08 12.21
C LEU A 137 -3.68 10.53 13.68
N ALA A 138 -2.88 9.93 14.56
CA ALA A 138 -2.78 10.37 15.96
C ALA A 138 -2.24 11.80 16.08
N LEU A 139 -1.24 12.17 15.27
CA LEU A 139 -0.74 13.55 15.18
C LEU A 139 -1.84 14.50 14.70
N ALA A 140 -2.61 14.13 13.67
CA ALA A 140 -3.74 14.93 13.23
C ALA A 140 -4.80 15.11 14.33
N LEU A 141 -5.15 14.04 15.05
CA LEU A 141 -6.10 14.11 16.19
C LEU A 141 -5.58 15.00 17.32
N GLN A 142 -4.29 14.96 17.60
CA GLN A 142 -3.66 15.84 18.57
C GLN A 142 -3.77 17.31 18.13
N HIS A 143 -3.46 17.63 16.88
CA HIS A 143 -3.49 19.00 16.39
C HIS A 143 -4.91 19.57 16.24
N LEU A 144 -5.89 18.77 15.79
CA LEU A 144 -7.25 19.24 15.56
C LEU A 144 -8.12 19.23 16.82
N PHE A 145 -7.98 18.20 17.66
CA PHE A 145 -8.88 17.94 18.78
C PHE A 145 -8.17 17.92 20.14
N SER A 146 -6.86 18.19 20.17
CA SER A 146 -6.04 18.14 21.40
C SER A 146 -6.09 16.79 22.11
N VAL A 147 -6.31 15.70 21.36
CA VAL A 147 -6.29 14.33 21.89
C VAL A 147 -4.85 13.95 22.27
N PRO A 148 -4.60 13.40 23.47
CA PRO A 148 -3.28 12.91 23.84
C PRO A 148 -2.78 11.83 22.87
N LEU A 149 -1.49 11.89 22.48
CA LEU A 149 -0.91 10.95 21.50
C LEU A 149 -1.12 9.48 21.84
N SER A 150 -1.02 9.11 23.12
CA SER A 150 -1.24 7.74 23.57
C SER A 150 -2.64 7.23 23.24
N LEU A 151 -3.67 8.07 23.43
CA LEU A 151 -5.04 7.75 23.05
C LEU A 151 -5.21 7.82 21.53
N GLY A 152 -4.57 8.77 20.85
CA GLY A 152 -4.56 8.87 19.40
C GLY A 152 -4.09 7.58 18.74
N TYR A 153 -2.96 7.00 19.17
CA TYR A 153 -2.44 5.75 18.62
C TYR A 153 -3.42 4.58 18.78
N LEU A 154 -4.03 4.44 19.96
CA LEU A 154 -5.02 3.39 20.23
C LEU A 154 -6.27 3.57 19.36
N LEU A 155 -6.84 4.78 19.33
CA LEU A 155 -8.05 5.07 18.56
C LEU A 155 -7.84 4.85 17.06
N SER A 156 -6.75 5.38 16.51
CA SER A 156 -6.40 5.20 15.09
C SER A 156 -6.27 3.72 14.71
N SER A 157 -5.70 2.90 15.60
CA SER A 157 -5.51 1.47 15.35
C SER A 157 -6.82 0.67 15.48
N PHE A 158 -7.62 0.94 16.52
CA PHE A 158 -8.85 0.18 16.80
C PHE A 158 -9.97 0.46 15.82
N VAL A 159 -10.09 1.69 15.30
CA VAL A 159 -11.14 2.07 14.34
C VAL A 159 -11.03 1.28 13.03
N VAL A 160 -9.84 0.84 12.64
CA VAL A 160 -9.62 0.08 11.40
C VAL A 160 -10.12 -1.36 11.51
N ILE A 161 -10.04 -1.98 12.68
CA ILE A 161 -10.42 -3.39 12.92
C ILE A 161 -11.84 -3.71 12.41
N PRO A 162 -12.91 -3.00 12.81
CA PRO A 162 -14.25 -3.32 12.32
C PRO A 162 -14.42 -3.11 10.81
N ILE A 163 -13.62 -2.24 10.19
CA ILE A 163 -13.68 -2.01 8.74
C ILE A 163 -13.12 -3.23 8.01
N VAL A 164 -11.97 -3.73 8.46
CA VAL A 164 -11.31 -4.88 7.82
C VAL A 164 -12.03 -6.21 8.04
N THR A 165 -12.78 -6.37 9.15
CA THR A 165 -13.54 -7.60 9.42
C THR A 165 -14.67 -7.86 8.40
N HIS A 166 -15.12 -6.84 7.67
CA HIS A 166 -16.17 -6.98 6.65
C HIS A 166 -15.63 -7.26 5.24
N GLY A 167 -14.32 -7.50 5.10
CA GLY A 167 -13.67 -7.96 3.87
C GLY A 167 -13.54 -6.90 2.76
N ILE A 168 -13.04 -7.33 1.59
CA ILE A 168 -12.65 -6.41 0.51
C ILE A 168 -13.83 -5.65 -0.10
N THR A 169 -15.05 -6.21 -0.01
CA THR A 169 -16.25 -5.60 -0.60
C THR A 169 -16.65 -4.33 0.15
N LEU A 170 -16.58 -4.33 1.49
CA LEU A 170 -16.86 -3.12 2.27
C LEU A 170 -15.73 -2.10 2.09
N ILE A 171 -14.47 -2.53 2.15
CA ILE A 171 -13.29 -1.68 1.93
C ILE A 171 -13.39 -0.98 0.57
N SER A 172 -13.65 -1.74 -0.50
CA SER A 172 -13.76 -1.18 -1.85
C SER A 172 -14.90 -0.17 -1.99
N ARG A 173 -16.05 -0.42 -1.36
CA ARG A 173 -17.16 0.54 -1.36
C ARG A 173 -16.80 1.81 -0.59
N PHE A 174 -16.22 1.68 0.59
CA PHE A 174 -15.77 2.82 1.38
C PHE A 174 -14.76 3.66 0.60
N GLN A 175 -13.75 3.02 0.02
CA GLN A 175 -12.72 3.68 -0.80
C GLN A 175 -13.31 4.44 -1.97
N LEU A 176 -14.26 3.87 -2.72
CA LEU A 176 -14.88 4.55 -3.86
C LEU A 176 -15.59 5.85 -3.47
N TRP A 177 -16.17 5.91 -2.27
CA TRP A 177 -16.83 7.11 -1.75
C TRP A 177 -15.84 8.13 -1.17
N THR A 178 -14.77 7.68 -0.52
CA THR A 178 -13.79 8.57 0.11
C THR A 178 -12.74 9.09 -0.88
N GLN A 179 -12.45 8.36 -1.95
CA GLN A 179 -11.40 8.72 -2.91
C GLN A 179 -11.56 10.13 -3.51
N PRO A 180 -12.75 10.56 -3.98
CA PRO A 180 -12.90 11.90 -4.54
C PRO A 180 -12.63 13.00 -3.50
N LEU A 181 -13.12 12.81 -2.27
CA LEU A 181 -12.87 13.74 -1.18
C LEU A 181 -11.38 13.78 -0.83
N TRP A 182 -10.74 12.61 -0.75
CA TRP A 182 -9.31 12.50 -0.50
C TRP A 182 -8.48 13.23 -1.55
N ILE A 183 -8.77 13.04 -2.85
CA ILE A 183 -8.08 13.76 -3.94
C ILE A 183 -8.24 15.28 -3.81
N VAL A 184 -9.46 15.76 -3.51
CA VAL A 184 -9.70 17.19 -3.33
C VAL A 184 -8.89 17.74 -2.15
N LEU A 185 -8.90 17.04 -1.01
CA LEU A 185 -8.13 17.43 0.17
C LEU A 185 -6.63 17.38 -0.09
N GLN A 186 -6.15 16.43 -0.90
CA GLN A 186 -4.75 16.30 -1.25
C GLN A 186 -4.26 17.43 -2.14
N LEU A 187 -5.09 17.89 -3.09
CA LEU A 187 -4.73 18.98 -4.00
C LEU A 187 -4.90 20.37 -3.37
N LEU A 188 -5.76 20.50 -2.37
CA LEU A 188 -6.10 21.79 -1.75
C LEU A 188 -4.88 22.56 -1.23
N PRO A 189 -3.93 21.97 -0.47
CA PRO A 189 -2.72 22.68 -0.03
C PRO A 189 -1.89 23.22 -1.19
N PHE A 190 -1.71 22.44 -2.27
CA PHE A 190 -0.93 22.86 -3.43
C PHE A 190 -1.61 24.00 -4.19
N ILE A 191 -2.94 23.94 -4.36
CA ILE A 191 -3.72 25.03 -4.98
C ILE A 191 -3.63 26.30 -4.12
N TYR A 192 -3.73 26.16 -2.80
CA TYR A 192 -3.64 27.28 -1.87
C TYR A 192 -2.27 27.96 -1.90
N ILE A 193 -1.19 27.18 -1.84
CA ILE A 193 0.19 27.69 -1.93
C ILE A 193 0.41 28.36 -3.28
N GLY A 194 0.05 27.70 -4.39
CA GLY A 194 0.24 28.25 -5.73
C GLY A 194 -0.53 29.56 -5.97
N ALA A 195 -1.68 29.74 -5.33
CA ALA A 195 -2.46 30.98 -5.41
C ALA A 195 -1.93 32.13 -4.53
N LYS A 196 -1.17 31.81 -3.47
CA LYS A 196 -0.70 32.79 -2.48
C LYS A 196 0.77 33.16 -2.62
N ASP A 197 1.61 32.20 -2.96
CA ASP A 197 3.06 32.35 -2.99
C ASP A 197 3.66 31.38 -4.01
N ILE A 198 3.77 31.84 -5.26
CA ILE A 198 4.36 31.03 -6.32
C ILE A 198 5.89 30.93 -6.17
N SER A 199 6.52 31.90 -5.51
CA SER A 199 7.96 31.87 -5.17
C SER A 199 8.30 30.70 -4.26
N ALA A 200 7.38 30.26 -3.39
CA ALA A 200 7.59 29.06 -2.56
C ALA A 200 7.86 27.79 -3.39
N VAL A 201 7.37 27.71 -4.63
CA VAL A 201 7.68 26.59 -5.54
C VAL A 201 9.14 26.66 -5.99
N GLU A 202 9.63 27.86 -6.31
CA GLU A 202 11.02 28.07 -6.71
C GLU A 202 11.96 27.73 -5.54
N ASP A 203 11.67 28.24 -4.34
CA ASP A 203 12.41 27.93 -3.12
C ASP A 203 12.46 26.42 -2.84
N TRP A 204 11.33 25.72 -3.00
CA TRP A 204 11.25 24.28 -2.83
C TRP A 204 12.12 23.53 -3.85
N THR A 205 12.13 23.94 -5.12
CA THR A 205 12.96 23.30 -6.15
C THR A 205 14.46 23.53 -5.95
N HIS A 206 14.84 24.64 -5.32
CA HIS A 206 16.22 24.96 -4.97
C HIS A 206 16.65 24.43 -3.58
N PHE A 207 15.73 23.80 -2.84
CA PHE A 207 15.99 23.31 -1.50
C PHE A 207 17.02 22.18 -1.50
N SER A 208 18.13 22.39 -0.77
CA SER A 208 19.30 21.50 -0.80
C SER A 208 19.35 20.48 0.34
N GLY A 209 18.42 20.54 1.30
CA GLY A 209 18.43 19.70 2.50
C GLY A 209 18.75 20.50 3.77
N VAL A 210 18.26 20.03 4.93
CA VAL A 210 18.45 20.70 6.23
C VAL A 210 19.92 20.70 6.67
N ASP A 211 20.63 19.60 6.43
CA ASP A 211 22.01 19.41 6.88
C ASP A 211 23.05 19.62 5.76
N ALA A 212 22.66 20.22 4.64
CA ALA A 212 23.53 20.37 3.49
C ALA A 212 24.62 21.43 3.74
N SER A 213 25.88 20.98 3.81
CA SER A 213 27.05 21.87 3.76
C SER A 213 27.21 22.41 2.34
N GLU A 214 26.90 23.69 2.15
CA GLU A 214 27.15 24.53 0.96
C GLU A 214 27.34 23.80 -0.39
N GLY A 215 26.24 23.65 -1.14
CA GLY A 215 26.27 23.18 -2.52
C GLY A 215 24.87 22.82 -3.03
N ALA A 216 24.26 23.71 -3.81
CA ALA A 216 22.90 23.55 -4.36
C ALA A 216 22.84 22.60 -5.58
N GLY A 217 23.36 21.38 -5.43
CA GLY A 217 23.57 20.48 -6.55
C GLY A 217 23.31 19.01 -6.27
N PHE A 218 23.34 18.23 -7.36
CA PHE A 218 23.30 16.78 -7.29
C PHE A 218 24.52 16.25 -6.52
N ASN A 219 24.27 15.38 -5.56
CA ASN A 219 25.28 14.69 -4.78
C ASN A 219 24.97 13.18 -4.81
N LEU A 220 25.92 12.41 -5.35
CA LEU A 220 25.76 10.97 -5.52
C LEU A 220 25.50 10.22 -4.20
N LEU A 221 26.08 10.69 -3.09
CA LEU A 221 25.88 10.07 -1.77
C LEU A 221 24.47 10.33 -1.24
N LEU A 222 23.97 11.57 -1.36
CA LEU A 222 22.61 11.93 -0.95
C LEU A 222 21.56 11.25 -1.84
N PHE A 223 21.82 11.19 -3.15
CA PHE A 223 21.01 10.41 -4.08
C PHE A 223 20.99 8.93 -3.70
N GLY A 224 22.14 8.34 -3.36
CA GLY A 224 22.25 6.95 -2.92
C GLY A 224 21.48 6.68 -1.62
N ALA A 225 21.56 7.60 -0.66
CA ALA A 225 20.82 7.52 0.60
C ALA A 225 19.31 7.61 0.38
N ALA A 226 18.83 8.59 -0.40
CA ALA A 226 17.44 8.71 -0.81
C ALA A 226 16.97 7.45 -1.55
N SER A 227 17.79 6.94 -2.46
CA SER A 227 17.49 5.73 -3.23
C SER A 227 17.36 4.51 -2.35
N ALA A 228 18.19 4.35 -1.32
CA ALA A 228 18.11 3.21 -0.39
C ALA A 228 16.78 3.19 0.37
N VAL A 229 16.30 4.35 0.82
CA VAL A 229 14.98 4.47 1.48
C VAL A 229 13.87 4.08 0.50
N ILE A 230 13.88 4.63 -0.73
CA ILE A 230 12.84 4.36 -1.72
C ILE A 230 12.89 2.89 -2.19
N PHE A 231 14.07 2.30 -2.33
CA PHE A 231 14.22 0.90 -2.73
C PHE A 231 13.62 -0.06 -1.72
N SER A 232 13.62 0.29 -0.42
CA SER A 232 12.97 -0.55 0.60
C SER A 232 11.49 -0.79 0.29
N LEU A 233 10.84 0.13 -0.42
CA LEU A 233 9.42 0.04 -0.81
C LEU A 233 9.14 -1.04 -1.86
N ILE A 234 10.16 -1.60 -2.52
CA ILE A 234 9.98 -2.69 -3.49
C ILE A 234 9.30 -3.93 -2.89
N ALA A 235 9.40 -4.11 -1.57
CA ALA A 235 8.72 -5.18 -0.84
C ALA A 235 7.19 -5.14 -0.97
N GLN A 236 6.61 -4.02 -1.44
CA GLN A 236 5.18 -3.86 -1.70
C GLN A 236 4.71 -4.52 -3.01
N ILE A 237 5.61 -5.03 -3.86
CA ILE A 237 5.23 -5.76 -5.09
C ILE A 237 4.60 -7.14 -4.79
N GLY A 238 4.49 -7.51 -3.51
CA GLY A 238 3.81 -8.73 -3.05
C GLY A 238 2.32 -8.78 -3.35
#